data_AF-A0A2G6GUJ4-F1
#
_entry.id   AF-A0A2G6GUJ4-F1
#
_cell.length_a   1.000
_cell.length_b   1.000
_cell.length_c   1.000
_cell.angle_alpha   90.00
_cell.angle_beta   90.00
_cell.angle_gamma   90.00
#
_symmetry.space_group_name_H-M   'P 1'
#
loop_
_entity.id
_entity.type
_entity.pdbx_description
1 polymer ?
#
loop_
_entity_poly.entity_id
_entity_poly.type
_entity_poly.pdbx_seq_one_letter_code
_entity_poly.pdbx_strand_id
1 'polypeptide(L)'
;MKKEKTAHEQLVQVVLKEGKSLKKVERKKAGDEYDPDYVKEKIGKYRKGIYLSRLMHFVLYATAGAGVVGVVYYENIPDGYVLLVKIFMCLLLLVCILGTPAILTNHGRNASVLRILRHVQDEHQKEVNAQNAAVVAALELQEVEADASADVASKAPG
;
A
#
# COMPACT_ATOMS: atom_id res chain seq x y z
N MET A 1 -22.15 -2.33 24.90
CA MET A 1 -22.62 -1.49 23.78
C MET A 1 -21.61 -1.57 22.64
N LYS A 2 -21.99 -2.12 21.48
CA LYS A 2 -21.16 -2.01 20.28
C LYS A 2 -21.31 -0.56 19.78
N LYS A 3 -20.26 0.26 19.84
CA LYS A 3 -20.24 1.55 19.12
C LYS A 3 -20.53 1.22 17.65
N GLU A 4 -21.54 1.88 17.11
CA GLU A 4 -21.89 1.78 15.70
C GLU A 4 -20.70 2.31 14.90
N LYS A 5 -20.03 1.43 14.16
CA LYS A 5 -18.85 1.81 13.38
C LYS A 5 -19.31 2.69 12.23
N THR A 6 -18.73 3.88 12.10
CA THR A 6 -19.00 4.79 11.00
C THR A 6 -18.73 4.11 9.65
N ALA A 7 -19.39 4.55 8.58
CA ALA A 7 -19.19 4.00 7.23
C ALA A 7 -17.70 3.99 6.83
N HIS A 8 -16.94 5.01 7.27
CA HIS A 8 -15.49 5.11 7.11
C HIS A 8 -14.73 3.96 7.81
N GLU A 9 -15.00 3.69 9.10
CA GLU A 9 -14.36 2.60 9.83
C GLU A 9 -14.66 1.22 9.23
N GLN A 10 -15.85 1.04 8.66
CA GLN A 10 -16.21 -0.18 7.95
C GLN A 10 -15.41 -0.34 6.66
N LEU A 11 -15.27 0.74 5.88
CA LEU A 11 -14.50 0.74 4.64
C LEU A 11 -13.02 0.43 4.89
N VAL A 12 -12.41 1.09 5.89
CA VAL A 12 -11.03 0.83 6.30
C VAL A 12 -10.84 -0.63 6.72
N GLN A 13 -11.78 -1.21 7.46
CA GLN A 13 -11.70 -2.64 7.84
C GLN A 13 -11.86 -3.59 6.67
N VAL A 14 -12.70 -3.29 5.69
CA VAL A 14 -12.83 -4.10 4.48
C VAL A 14 -11.52 -4.10 3.68
N VAL A 15 -10.92 -2.92 3.50
CA VAL A 15 -9.64 -2.80 2.77
C VAL A 15 -8.48 -3.47 3.55
N LEU A 16 -8.46 -3.38 4.88
CA LEU A 16 -7.50 -4.10 5.72
C LEU A 16 -7.69 -5.62 5.70
N LYS A 17 -8.92 -6.11 5.49
CA LYS A 17 -9.21 -7.56 5.33
C LYS A 17 -8.69 -8.12 4.01
N GLU A 18 -8.70 -7.32 2.94
CA GLU A 18 -8.03 -7.67 1.67
C GLU A 18 -6.50 -7.70 1.83
N GLY A 19 -5.98 -6.83 2.69
CA GLY A 19 -4.57 -6.69 3.05
C GLY A 19 -3.99 -7.73 4.02
N LYS A 20 -4.38 -9.01 4.00
CA LYS A 20 -3.88 -10.00 4.99
C LYS A 20 -2.36 -10.15 5.03
N SER A 21 -1.68 -9.84 3.93
CA SER A 21 -0.22 -9.88 3.77
C SER A 21 0.52 -8.67 4.34
N LEU A 22 -0.19 -7.68 4.91
CA LEU A 22 0.40 -6.56 5.65
C LEU A 22 0.78 -6.96 7.08
N LYS A 23 1.92 -6.45 7.56
CA LYS A 23 2.35 -6.69 8.95
C LYS A 23 1.35 -6.06 9.92
N LYS A 24 1.23 -6.63 11.13
CA LYS A 24 0.34 -6.10 12.18
C LYS A 24 0.58 -4.61 12.45
N VAL A 25 1.85 -4.18 12.48
CA VAL A 25 2.25 -2.78 12.70
C VAL A 25 1.78 -1.87 11.56
N GLU A 26 1.86 -2.34 10.31
CA GLU A 26 1.43 -1.58 9.13
C GLU A 26 -0.08 -1.42 9.10
N ARG A 27 -0.83 -2.46 9.48
CA ARG A 27 -2.29 -2.36 9.62
C ARG A 27 -2.71 -1.38 10.70
N LYS A 28 -2.00 -1.34 11.83
CA LYS A 28 -2.28 -0.39 12.92
C LYS A 28 -2.02 1.05 12.50
N LYS A 29 -0.84 1.33 11.92
CA LYS A 29 -0.44 2.68 11.46
C LYS A 29 -1.21 3.20 10.24
N ALA A 30 -1.90 2.32 9.54
CA ALA A 30 -2.69 2.69 8.36
C ALA A 30 -4.20 2.68 8.68
N GLY A 31 -4.61 2.18 9.85
CA GLY A 31 -6.00 2.15 10.32
C GLY A 31 -6.20 3.08 11.52
N ASP A 32 -5.91 2.57 12.71
CA ASP A 32 -6.24 3.21 14.00
C ASP A 32 -5.37 4.45 14.32
N GLU A 33 -4.12 4.45 13.88
CA GLU A 33 -3.13 5.48 14.20
C GLU A 33 -2.54 6.01 12.89
N TYR A 34 -3.36 6.70 12.10
CA TYR A 34 -3.01 7.09 10.75
C TYR A 34 -1.82 8.03 10.70
N ASP A 35 -0.75 7.54 10.10
CA ASP A 35 0.51 8.24 9.91
C ASP A 35 0.79 8.33 8.39
N PRO A 36 0.41 9.46 7.73
CA PRO A 36 0.47 9.58 6.27
C PRO A 36 1.90 9.50 5.73
N ASP A 37 2.89 9.98 6.50
CA ASP A 37 4.29 9.94 6.12
C ASP A 37 4.85 8.53 6.19
N TYR A 38 4.53 7.78 7.25
CA TYR A 38 4.89 6.37 7.35
C TYR A 38 4.25 5.52 6.24
N VAL A 39 2.97 5.73 5.95
CA VAL A 39 2.26 5.01 4.87
C VAL A 39 2.90 5.32 3.51
N LYS A 40 3.25 6.60 3.24
CA LYS A 40 3.96 7.02 2.02
C LYS A 40 5.31 6.33 1.88
N GLU A 41 6.11 6.33 2.93
CA GLU A 41 7.43 5.68 2.95
C GLU A 41 7.31 4.18 2.64
N LYS A 42 6.35 3.51 3.28
CA LYS A 42 6.09 2.08 3.09
C LYS A 42 5.63 1.74 1.67
N ILE A 43 4.73 2.52 1.09
CA ILE A 43 4.34 2.36 -0.33
C ILE A 43 5.58 2.45 -1.23
N GLY A 44 6.46 3.42 -0.97
CA GLY A 44 7.73 3.57 -1.68
C GLY A 44 8.64 2.34 -1.53
N LYS A 45 8.76 1.82 -0.31
CA LYS A 45 9.57 0.63 -0.01
C LYS A 45 9.05 -0.62 -0.71
N TYR A 46 7.73 -0.86 -0.70
CA TYR A 46 7.12 -1.97 -1.44
C TYR A 46 7.33 -1.83 -2.95
N ARG A 47 7.20 -0.60 -3.50
CA ARG A 47 7.45 -0.35 -4.92
C ARG A 47 8.92 -0.63 -5.28
N LYS A 48 9.89 -0.13 -4.51
CA LYS A 48 11.32 -0.44 -4.69
C LYS A 48 11.58 -1.94 -4.59
N GLY A 49 10.94 -2.63 -3.66
CA GLY A 49 10.99 -4.09 -3.53
C GLY A 49 10.51 -4.83 -4.78
N ILE A 50 9.45 -4.34 -5.44
CA ILE A 50 8.97 -4.91 -6.71
C ILE A 50 10.02 -4.75 -7.82
N TYR A 51 10.66 -3.57 -7.93
CA TYR A 51 11.72 -3.35 -8.91
C TYR A 51 12.95 -4.23 -8.64
N LEU A 52 13.39 -4.32 -7.39
CA LEU A 52 14.51 -5.17 -7.00
C LEU A 52 14.19 -6.65 -7.23
N SER A 53 12.96 -7.07 -6.91
CA SER A 53 12.47 -8.42 -7.19
C SER A 53 12.48 -8.69 -8.70
N ARG A 54 11.96 -7.79 -9.53
CA ARG A 54 12.02 -7.91 -11.00
C ARG A 54 13.45 -8.02 -11.53
N LEU A 55 14.36 -7.21 -11.00
CA LEU A 55 15.77 -7.24 -11.38
C LEU A 55 16.41 -8.58 -10.99
N MET A 56 16.17 -9.09 -9.78
CA MET A 56 16.62 -10.41 -9.34
C MET A 56 16.10 -11.53 -10.25
N HIS A 57 14.83 -11.49 -10.64
CA HIS A 57 14.28 -12.47 -11.59
C HIS A 57 14.90 -12.35 -12.98
N PHE A 58 15.14 -11.13 -13.47
CA PHE A 58 15.85 -10.92 -14.72
C PHE A 58 17.25 -11.53 -14.69
N VAL A 59 18.01 -11.30 -13.60
CA VAL A 59 19.33 -11.89 -13.40
C VAL A 59 19.23 -13.42 -13.35
N LEU A 60 18.26 -13.97 -12.61
CA LEU A 60 18.04 -15.41 -12.49
C LEU A 60 17.72 -16.06 -13.85
N TYR A 61 16.87 -15.43 -14.66
CA TYR A 61 16.56 -15.92 -16.01
C TYR A 61 17.75 -15.81 -16.95
N ALA A 62 18.51 -14.72 -16.86
CA ALA A 62 19.71 -14.54 -17.66
C ALA A 62 20.77 -15.61 -17.31
N THR A 63 21.00 -15.90 -16.03
CA THR A 63 21.96 -16.92 -15.59
C THR A 63 21.48 -18.33 -15.90
N ALA A 64 20.20 -18.65 -15.67
CA ALA A 64 19.63 -19.95 -16.01
C ALA A 64 19.63 -20.18 -17.53
N GLY A 65 19.27 -19.17 -18.32
CA GLY A 65 19.33 -19.22 -19.78
C GLY A 65 20.76 -19.40 -20.30
N ALA A 66 21.71 -18.63 -19.76
CA ALA A 66 23.13 -18.80 -20.08
C ALA A 66 23.65 -20.19 -19.70
N GLY A 67 23.17 -20.76 -18.57
CA GLY A 67 23.48 -22.13 -18.15
C GLY A 67 22.95 -23.18 -19.13
N VAL A 68 21.71 -23.04 -19.60
CA VAL A 68 21.13 -23.93 -20.62
C VAL A 68 21.89 -23.82 -21.93
N VAL A 69 22.18 -22.61 -22.41
CA VAL A 69 22.98 -22.39 -23.62
C VAL A 69 24.37 -23.00 -23.47
N GLY A 70 25.02 -22.81 -22.32
CA GLY A 70 26.30 -23.42 -21.99
C GLY A 70 26.24 -24.94 -22.08
N VAL A 71 25.31 -25.58 -21.38
CA VAL A 71 25.19 -27.05 -21.39
C VAL A 71 24.81 -27.61 -22.77
N VAL A 72 24.10 -26.85 -23.60
CA VAL A 72 23.73 -27.26 -24.96
C VAL A 72 24.91 -27.16 -25.93
N TYR A 73 25.70 -26.09 -25.85
CA TYR A 73 26.78 -25.79 -26.80
C TYR A 73 28.17 -26.25 -26.35
N TYR A 74 28.35 -26.66 -25.09
CA TYR A 74 29.65 -27.14 -24.61
C TYR A 74 29.85 -28.61 -25.02
N GLU A 75 30.69 -28.83 -26.03
CA GLU A 75 30.94 -30.16 -26.63
C GLU A 75 31.78 -31.09 -25.72
N ASN A 76 32.45 -30.56 -24.70
CA ASN A 76 33.36 -31.33 -23.83
C ASN A 76 32.70 -31.96 -22.59
N ILE A 77 31.38 -32.20 -22.60
CA ILE A 77 30.70 -32.86 -21.47
C ILE A 77 30.78 -34.39 -21.68
N PRO A 78 31.27 -35.18 -20.71
CA PRO A 78 31.37 -36.64 -20.84
C PRO A 78 30.01 -37.28 -21.17
N ASP A 79 29.97 -38.09 -22.23
CA ASP A 79 28.75 -38.64 -22.86
C ASP A 79 27.74 -39.28 -21.88
N GLY A 80 28.24 -39.87 -20.79
CA GLY A 80 27.39 -40.55 -19.79
C GLY A 80 26.46 -39.62 -19.00
N TYR A 81 26.74 -38.32 -18.89
CA TYR A 81 25.99 -37.40 -18.03
C TYR A 81 25.34 -36.23 -18.78
N VAL A 82 25.64 -36.06 -20.09
CA VAL A 82 25.18 -34.92 -20.90
C VAL A 82 23.65 -34.77 -20.87
N LEU A 83 22.92 -35.87 -21.08
CA LEU A 83 21.46 -35.84 -21.14
C LEU A 83 20.83 -35.45 -19.80
N LEU A 84 21.38 -35.97 -18.71
CA LEU A 84 20.88 -35.76 -17.35
C LEU A 84 21.10 -34.31 -16.90
N VAL A 85 22.27 -33.74 -17.21
CA VAL A 85 22.57 -32.32 -16.96
C VAL A 85 21.66 -31.40 -17.78
N LYS A 86 21.40 -31.73 -19.06
CA LYS A 86 20.46 -30.97 -19.92
C LYS A 86 19.04 -30.94 -19.35
N ILE A 87 18.52 -32.11 -18.96
CA ILE A 87 17.17 -32.22 -18.37
C ILE A 87 17.09 -31.44 -17.06
N PHE A 88 18.09 -31.56 -16.19
CA PHE A 88 18.09 -30.88 -14.90
C PHE A 88 18.13 -29.35 -15.04
N MET A 89 18.89 -28.83 -16.00
CA MET A 89 18.95 -27.39 -16.29
C MET A 89 17.63 -26.86 -16.87
N CYS A 90 16.97 -27.62 -17.76
CA CYS A 90 15.64 -27.27 -18.25
C CYS A 90 14.58 -27.26 -17.13
N LEU A 91 14.64 -28.22 -16.20
CA LEU A 91 13.75 -28.26 -15.05
C LEU A 91 14.00 -27.08 -14.10
N LEU A 92 15.27 -26.75 -13.82
CA LEU A 92 15.64 -25.56 -13.03
C LEU A 92 15.08 -24.27 -13.66
N LEU A 93 15.22 -24.12 -14.98
CA LEU A 93 14.67 -22.97 -15.70
C LEU A 93 13.13 -22.91 -15.56
N LEU A 94 12.45 -24.04 -15.70
CA LEU A 94 10.99 -24.14 -15.51
C LEU A 94 10.56 -23.72 -14.10
N VAL A 95 11.25 -24.20 -13.07
CA VAL A 95 10.99 -23.83 -11.67
C VAL A 95 11.21 -22.32 -11.47
N CYS A 96 12.26 -21.75 -12.07
CA CYS A 96 12.50 -20.30 -12.02
C CYS A 96 11.34 -19.52 -12.65
N ILE A 97 10.82 -19.97 -13.80
CA ILE A 97 9.72 -19.30 -14.50
C ILE A 97 8.42 -19.37 -13.69
N LEU A 98 8.11 -20.55 -13.15
CA LEU A 98 6.85 -20.78 -12.42
C LEU A 98 6.84 -20.20 -11.01
N GLY A 99 7.99 -20.04 -10.34
CA GLY A 99 8.07 -19.48 -8.99
C GLY A 99 7.93 -17.95 -8.93
N THR A 100 8.21 -17.27 -10.04
CA THR A 100 8.28 -15.80 -10.13
C THR A 100 6.95 -15.05 -9.88
N PRO A 101 5.78 -15.52 -10.39
CA PRO A 101 4.51 -14.82 -10.23
C PRO A 101 4.06 -14.72 -8.76
N ALA A 102 4.33 -15.73 -7.94
CA ALA A 102 3.90 -15.79 -6.55
C ALA A 102 4.57 -14.71 -5.67
N ILE A 103 5.81 -14.34 -5.98
CA ILE A 103 6.58 -13.37 -5.20
C ILE A 103 6.19 -11.92 -5.58
N LEU A 104 5.97 -11.67 -6.87
CA LEU A 104 5.58 -10.35 -7.38
C LEU A 104 4.16 -9.94 -6.97
N THR A 105 3.20 -10.87 -7.00
CA THR A 105 1.78 -10.59 -6.72
C THR A 105 1.58 -10.11 -5.27
N ASN A 106 2.32 -10.67 -4.32
CA ASN A 106 2.22 -10.30 -2.90
C ASN A 106 2.68 -8.86 -2.62
N HIS A 107 3.78 -8.42 -3.22
CA HIS A 107 4.29 -7.06 -3.03
C HIS A 107 3.42 -6.02 -3.74
N GLY A 108 2.92 -6.34 -4.94
CA GLY A 108 1.98 -5.49 -5.67
C GLY A 108 0.68 -5.27 -4.92
N ARG A 109 0.09 -6.34 -4.36
CA ARG A 109 -1.15 -6.28 -3.60
C ARG A 109 -1.01 -5.47 -2.31
N ASN A 110 0.10 -5.61 -1.60
CA ASN A 110 0.36 -4.81 -0.39
C ASN A 110 0.49 -3.31 -0.70
N ALA A 111 1.15 -2.97 -1.83
CA ALA A 111 1.30 -1.58 -2.25
C ALA A 111 -0.03 -0.95 -2.69
N SER A 112 -0.91 -1.71 -3.36
CA SER A 112 -2.23 -1.21 -3.77
C SER A 112 -3.14 -1.00 -2.57
N VAL A 113 -3.19 -1.95 -1.63
CA VAL A 113 -3.99 -1.83 -0.40
C VAL A 113 -3.59 -0.59 0.40
N LEU A 114 -2.29 -0.35 0.61
CA LEU A 114 -1.83 0.85 1.33
C LEU A 114 -2.18 2.15 0.60
N ARG A 115 -2.20 2.15 -0.75
CA ARG A 115 -2.59 3.33 -1.53
C ARG A 115 -4.08 3.63 -1.40
N ILE A 116 -4.93 2.61 -1.47
CA ILE A 116 -6.37 2.77 -1.28
C ILE A 116 -6.66 3.27 0.13
N LEU A 117 -6.02 2.66 1.13
CA LEU A 117 -6.21 3.04 2.52
C LEU A 117 -5.81 4.49 2.78
N ARG A 118 -4.67 4.92 2.22
CA ARG A 118 -4.24 6.33 2.28
C ARG A 118 -5.26 7.27 1.66
N HIS A 119 -5.80 6.92 0.49
CA HIS A 119 -6.75 7.78 -0.20
C HIS A 119 -8.03 7.99 0.62
N VAL A 120 -8.57 6.91 1.17
CA VAL A 120 -9.76 6.92 2.04
C VAL A 120 -9.51 7.75 3.30
N GLN A 121 -8.36 7.56 3.95
CA GLN A 121 -7.95 8.28 5.15
C GLN A 121 -7.75 9.79 4.87
N ASP A 122 -7.08 10.15 3.77
CA ASP A 122 -6.84 11.54 3.37
C ASP A 122 -8.15 12.26 3.02
N GLU A 123 -9.11 11.57 2.39
CA GLU A 123 -10.45 12.14 2.11
C GLU A 123 -11.24 12.37 3.39
N HIS A 124 -11.28 11.38 4.29
CA HIS A 124 -11.99 11.51 5.56
C HIS A 124 -11.43 12.64 6.43
N GLN A 125 -10.10 12.78 6.51
CA GLN A 125 -9.46 13.86 7.26
C GLN A 125 -9.84 15.24 6.70
N LYS A 126 -9.94 15.37 5.36
CA LYS A 126 -10.37 16.62 4.72
C LYS A 126 -11.82 16.95 5.03
N GLU A 127 -12.72 15.96 4.98
CA GLU A 127 -14.13 16.15 5.33
C GLU A 127 -14.30 16.59 6.78
N VAL A 128 -13.60 15.94 7.72
CA VAL A 128 -13.64 16.30 9.14
C VAL A 128 -13.08 17.71 9.36
N ASN A 129 -11.96 18.05 8.72
CA ASN A 129 -11.39 19.40 8.84
C ASN A 129 -12.33 20.47 8.25
N ALA A 130 -13.00 20.18 7.13
CA ALA A 130 -13.97 21.09 6.51
C ALA A 130 -15.20 21.28 7.40
N GLN A 131 -15.72 20.21 8.01
CA GLN A 131 -16.82 20.30 8.98
C GLN A 131 -16.42 21.11 10.20
N ASN A 132 -15.24 20.86 10.77
CA ASN A 132 -14.75 21.62 11.93
C ASN A 132 -14.56 23.10 11.59
N ALA A 133 -14.01 23.42 10.41
CA ALA A 133 -13.88 24.80 9.95
C ALA A 133 -15.24 25.49 9.76
N ALA A 134 -16.24 24.78 9.23
CA ALA A 134 -17.60 25.31 9.10
C ALA A 134 -18.27 25.54 10.45
N VAL A 135 -18.06 24.65 11.43
CA VAL A 135 -18.57 24.80 12.80
C VAL A 135 -17.92 26.00 13.49
N VAL A 136 -16.59 26.16 13.36
CA VAL A 136 -15.88 27.33 13.92
C VAL A 136 -16.37 28.62 13.28
N ALA A 137 -16.50 28.67 11.94
CA ALA A 137 -17.03 29.85 11.25
C ALA A 137 -18.48 30.18 11.66
N ALA A 138 -19.32 29.17 11.89
CA ALA A 138 -20.69 29.38 12.36
C ALA A 138 -20.75 29.91 13.80
N LEU A 139 -19.84 29.45 14.67
CA LEU A 139 -19.69 29.97 16.04
C LEU A 139 -19.19 31.42 16.05
N GLU A 140 -18.21 31.75 15.22
CA GLU A 140 -17.70 33.13 15.08
C GLU A 140 -18.80 34.10 14.60
N LEU A 141 -19.64 33.68 13.66
CA LEU A 141 -20.78 34.49 13.21
C LEU A 141 -21.84 34.69 14.31
N GLN A 142 -22.07 33.69 15.16
CA GLN A 142 -22.97 33.81 16.32
C GLN A 142 -22.44 34.77 17.39
N GLU A 143 -21.13 34.79 17.65
CA GLU A 143 -20.53 35.78 18.56
C GLU A 143 -20.65 37.20 17.99
N VAL A 144 -20.43 37.39 16.69
CA VAL A 144 -20.55 38.70 16.04
C VAL A 144 -21.99 39.22 16.07
N GLU A 145 -23.00 38.37 15.84
CA GLU A 145 -24.41 38.75 15.98
C GLU A 145 -24.81 39.05 17.43
N ALA A 146 -24.28 38.28 18.39
CA ALA A 146 -24.55 38.51 19.81
C ALA A 146 -23.97 39.86 20.29
N ASP A 147 -22.74 40.20 19.93
CA ASP A 147 -22.12 41.48 20.27
C ASP A 147 -22.82 42.67 19.58
N ALA A 148 -23.23 42.51 18.31
CA ALA A 148 -24.01 43.52 17.61
C ALA A 148 -25.39 43.75 18.27
N SER A 149 -26.02 42.71 18.80
CA SER A 149 -27.30 42.83 19.52
C SER A 149 -27.17 43.50 20.89
N ALA A 150 -26.03 43.33 21.57
CA ALA A 150 -25.74 43.96 22.86
C ALA A 150 -25.45 45.46 22.74
N ASP A 151 -24.74 45.88 21.68
CA ASP A 151 -24.42 47.31 21.47
C ASP A 151 -25.68 48.14 21.10
N VAL A 152 -26.66 47.53 20.42
CA VAL A 152 -27.96 48.15 20.09
C VAL A 152 -28.85 48.32 21.32
N ALA A 153 -28.84 47.37 22.26
CA ALA A 153 -29.63 47.48 23.50
C ALA A 153 -29.12 48.58 24.46
N SER A 154 -27.81 48.91 24.41
CA SER A 154 -27.23 49.98 25.24
C SER A 154 -27.53 51.40 24.76
N LYS A 155 -27.97 51.56 23.49
CA LYS A 155 -28.26 52.85 22.85
C LYS A 155 -29.75 53.19 22.76
N ALA A 156 -30.65 52.39 23.34
CA ALA A 156 -32.08 52.70 23.38
C ALA A 156 -32.31 53.92 24.32
N PRO A 157 -32.78 55.08 23.80
CA PRO A 157 -33.10 56.22 24.66
C PRO A 157 -34.38 55.91 25.44
N GLY A 158 -34.32 56.08 26.76
CA GLY A 158 -35.48 56.13 27.65
C GLY A 158 -36.22 57.46 27.55
#